data_AF-A0A422QBM1-F1
#
_entry.id   AF-A0A422QBM1-F1
#
_cell.length_a   1.000
_cell.length_b   1.000
_cell.length_c   1.000
_cell.angle_alpha   90.00
_cell.angle_beta   90.00
_cell.angle_gamma   90.00
#
_symmetry.space_group_name_H-M   'P 1'
#
loop_
_entity.id
_entity.type
_entity.pdbx_description
1 polymer ?
#
loop_
_entity_poly.entity_id
_entity_poly.type
_entity_poly.pdbx_seq_one_letter_code
_entity_poly.pdbx_strand_id
1 'polypeptide(L)'
;MAGAGESWFLGRPKLGIFKNAPIHTTKHVPFVRGNVQDFFKRTGDQRAHQVLFSKVKQCQRCRKSCAVTLSVCNRCSASLDDVQVTETPNLFSAFMLGIEDSGHFSLRISIRYETESYLVFDDPLALSPAHFCTIPTTDFIPDWRYLLRVPKEGLEIVQALVSASHKTFREQFLADPEWTSSILLDSDLVEAKHTLIGFNFPPSQNQLHLQYIAPPLIPHQYFMYSRGQHFTYNRFFPLSYVQKCLSALTKKPDPLGKHASLLDLPIDEMVDILDSECDISYKSEHAKFFLRVEEMQNRFANWTKDKFQGRYILPENDDAKKGSLLFKPFSGDSFYVDENVAFAEEKEKLQNYGRPYNEEGKPSGGFYAFPKSLEDIKVWS
;
A
#
# COMPACT_ATOMS: atom_id res chain seq x y z
N MET A 1 -1.91 24.69 -4.07
CA MET A 1 -3.09 24.42 -3.21
C MET A 1 -3.10 22.92 -2.93
N ALA A 2 -3.36 22.49 -1.69
CA ALA A 2 -3.35 21.08 -1.28
C ALA A 2 -4.40 20.18 -1.99
N GLY A 3 -5.31 20.76 -2.78
CA GLY A 3 -6.33 20.04 -3.54
C GLY A 3 -7.51 19.54 -2.70
N ALA A 4 -7.42 19.59 -1.37
CA ALA A 4 -8.46 19.19 -0.44
C ALA A 4 -8.34 19.92 0.89
N GLY A 5 -9.38 19.84 1.70
CA GLY A 5 -9.44 20.27 3.10
C GLY A 5 -10.31 19.30 3.91
N GLU A 6 -10.55 19.59 5.19
CA GLU A 6 -11.25 18.66 6.11
C GLU A 6 -12.65 18.24 5.64
N SER A 7 -13.35 19.13 4.94
CA SER A 7 -14.73 18.93 4.50
C SER A 7 -14.92 18.90 2.98
N TRP A 8 -13.85 18.91 2.19
CA TRP A 8 -13.95 18.99 0.73
C TRP A 8 -12.70 18.50 0.00
N PHE A 9 -12.85 18.12 -1.27
CA PHE A 9 -11.72 17.86 -2.16
C PHE A 9 -12.04 18.19 -3.62
N LEU A 10 -11.01 18.54 -4.40
CA LEU A 10 -11.10 18.69 -5.85
C LEU A 10 -11.41 17.33 -6.48
N GLY A 11 -12.48 17.28 -7.26
CA GLY A 11 -13.05 16.04 -7.77
C GLY A 11 -13.15 16.03 -9.29
N ARG A 12 -13.27 14.83 -9.83
CA ARG A 12 -13.34 14.49 -11.24
C ARG A 12 -12.15 15.08 -11.99
N PRO A 13 -10.93 14.54 -11.78
CA PRO A 13 -9.76 14.99 -12.50
C PRO A 13 -10.00 14.87 -14.01
N LYS A 14 -9.50 15.87 -14.74
CA LYS A 14 -9.49 15.87 -16.20
C LYS A 14 -8.49 14.81 -16.70
N LEU A 15 -8.61 14.45 -17.98
CA LEU A 15 -7.73 13.45 -18.58
C LEU A 15 -6.27 13.91 -18.54
N GLY A 16 -5.36 13.01 -18.17
CA GLY A 16 -3.91 13.25 -18.21
C GLY A 16 -3.33 14.14 -17.09
N ILE A 17 -4.11 14.41 -16.04
CA ILE A 17 -3.68 15.29 -14.92
C ILE A 17 -2.66 14.62 -14.02
N PHE A 18 -2.92 13.37 -13.66
CA PHE A 18 -1.86 12.54 -13.16
C PHE A 18 -0.98 12.28 -14.41
N LYS A 19 0.32 12.62 -14.39
CA LYS A 19 1.31 12.38 -15.49
C LYS A 19 2.21 11.17 -15.19
N ASN A 20 2.53 10.38 -16.22
CA ASN A 20 2.82 8.94 -16.08
C ASN A 20 4.24 8.70 -16.46
N ALA A 21 5.00 8.10 -15.56
CA ALA A 21 6.28 7.52 -15.93
C ALA A 21 6.01 6.24 -16.74
N PRO A 22 6.66 6.05 -17.91
CA PRO A 22 6.60 4.79 -18.65
C PRO A 22 6.98 3.59 -17.77
N ILE A 23 6.33 2.44 -18.00
CA ILE A 23 6.72 1.19 -17.32
C ILE A 23 7.71 0.40 -18.17
N HIS A 24 8.55 -0.38 -17.49
CA HIS A 24 9.45 -1.32 -18.15
C HIS A 24 8.94 -2.74 -17.88
N THR A 25 8.15 -3.27 -18.83
CA THR A 25 7.78 -4.68 -18.80
C THR A 25 8.77 -5.49 -19.62
N THR A 26 9.43 -6.45 -18.97
CA THR A 26 10.41 -7.33 -19.62
C THR A 26 9.78 -8.68 -20.02
N LYS A 27 8.81 -9.17 -19.24
CA LYS A 27 8.10 -10.43 -19.50
C LYS A 27 6.59 -10.26 -19.58
N HIS A 28 6.00 -10.82 -20.64
CA HIS A 28 4.56 -10.77 -20.91
C HIS A 28 3.84 -12.12 -20.79
N VAL A 29 4.59 -13.20 -20.57
CA VAL A 29 4.07 -14.57 -20.45
C VAL A 29 4.28 -15.06 -19.02
N PRO A 30 3.27 -15.68 -18.38
CA PRO A 30 3.42 -16.23 -17.04
C PRO A 30 4.39 -17.41 -17.05
N PHE A 31 5.03 -17.65 -15.91
CA PHE A 31 5.85 -18.85 -15.71
C PHE A 31 4.95 -20.07 -15.46
N VAL A 32 3.92 -19.88 -14.63
CA VAL A 32 2.90 -20.89 -14.34
C VAL A 32 1.58 -20.46 -14.97
N ARG A 33 1.09 -21.23 -15.93
CA ARG A 33 -0.26 -21.04 -16.51
C ARG A 33 -1.35 -21.58 -15.59
N GLY A 34 -2.48 -20.89 -15.55
CA GLY A 34 -3.61 -21.19 -14.67
C GLY A 34 -3.63 -20.34 -13.40
N ASN A 35 -4.51 -20.68 -12.47
CA ASN A 35 -4.69 -19.88 -11.25
C ASN A 35 -3.96 -20.45 -10.02
N VAL A 36 -3.95 -19.67 -8.93
CA VAL A 36 -3.37 -20.05 -7.63
C VAL A 36 -3.90 -21.40 -7.12
N GLN A 37 -5.20 -21.68 -7.27
CA GLN A 37 -5.81 -22.94 -6.83
C GLN A 37 -5.33 -24.12 -7.70
N ASP A 38 -5.17 -23.93 -9.00
CA ASP A 38 -4.64 -24.96 -9.90
C ASP A 38 -3.18 -25.28 -9.58
N PHE A 39 -2.38 -24.27 -9.27
CA PHE A 39 -0.99 -24.46 -8.81
C PHE A 39 -0.97 -25.21 -7.48
N PHE A 40 -1.77 -24.78 -6.50
CA PHE A 40 -1.85 -25.44 -5.19
C PHE A 40 -2.31 -26.90 -5.29
N LYS A 41 -3.28 -27.24 -6.16
CA LYS A 41 -3.71 -28.63 -6.37
C LYS A 41 -2.60 -29.54 -6.91
N ARG A 42 -1.62 -28.99 -7.64
CA ARG A 42 -0.51 -29.76 -8.20
C ARG A 42 0.58 -30.04 -7.17
N THR A 43 0.84 -29.09 -6.28
CA THR A 43 1.88 -29.24 -5.24
C THR A 43 1.32 -29.88 -3.97
N GLY A 44 0.17 -29.40 -3.49
CA GLY A 44 -0.63 -29.97 -2.41
C GLY A 44 0.00 -29.92 -1.02
N ASP A 45 1.19 -29.33 -0.86
CA ASP A 45 1.94 -29.38 0.38
C ASP A 45 1.65 -28.19 1.33
N GLN A 46 2.05 -28.37 2.60
CA GLN A 46 1.85 -27.40 3.67
C GLN A 46 2.57 -26.06 3.42
N ARG A 47 3.73 -26.11 2.74
CA ARG A 47 4.54 -24.92 2.45
C ARG A 47 3.89 -24.07 1.38
N ALA A 48 3.39 -24.68 0.31
CA ALA A 48 2.59 -24.03 -0.72
C ALA A 48 1.37 -23.36 -0.10
N HIS A 49 0.68 -24.03 0.82
CA HIS A 49 -0.46 -23.46 1.53
C HIS A 49 -0.08 -22.21 2.34
N GLN A 50 1.01 -22.28 3.11
CA GLN A 50 1.50 -21.16 3.92
C GLN A 50 1.85 -19.92 3.07
N VAL A 51 2.46 -20.13 1.91
CA VAL A 51 2.93 -19.06 1.02
C VAL A 51 1.78 -18.46 0.20
N LEU A 52 0.88 -19.30 -0.32
CA LEU A 52 -0.12 -18.91 -1.31
C LEU A 52 -1.41 -18.34 -0.72
N PHE A 53 -1.67 -18.52 0.57
CA PHE A 53 -2.95 -18.11 1.17
C PHE A 53 -2.77 -17.14 2.34
N SER A 54 -3.59 -16.11 2.33
CA SER A 54 -3.77 -15.16 3.42
C SER A 54 -5.04 -15.52 4.19
N LYS A 55 -4.94 -15.59 5.52
CA LYS A 55 -6.11 -15.75 6.40
C LYS A 55 -6.87 -14.43 6.48
N VAL A 56 -8.19 -14.48 6.32
CA VAL A 56 -9.07 -13.30 6.32
C VAL A 56 -10.40 -13.60 7.01
N LYS A 57 -11.09 -12.54 7.44
CA LYS A 57 -12.51 -12.58 7.81
C LYS A 57 -13.31 -11.91 6.69
N GLN A 58 -14.21 -12.63 6.03
CA GLN A 58 -15.05 -12.04 4.99
C GLN A 58 -16.30 -11.40 5.60
N CYS A 59 -16.44 -10.08 5.48
CA CYS A 59 -17.59 -9.37 6.02
C CYS A 59 -18.91 -9.90 5.41
N GLN A 60 -19.84 -10.34 6.25
CA GLN A 60 -21.11 -10.90 5.79
C GLN A 60 -22.03 -9.87 5.12
N ARG A 61 -21.87 -8.58 5.44
CA ARG A 61 -22.66 -7.48 4.88
C ARG A 61 -22.18 -7.03 3.50
N CYS A 62 -20.88 -6.72 3.37
CA CYS A 62 -20.33 -6.12 2.14
C CYS A 62 -19.33 -7.01 1.39
N ARG A 63 -19.16 -8.27 1.83
CA ARG A 63 -18.27 -9.30 1.24
C ARG A 63 -16.79 -8.93 1.17
N LYS A 64 -16.37 -7.84 1.82
CA LYS A 64 -14.96 -7.42 1.87
C LYS A 64 -14.16 -8.37 2.75
N SER A 65 -13.06 -8.88 2.21
CA SER A 65 -12.03 -9.56 2.99
C SER A 65 -11.34 -8.57 3.91
N CYS A 66 -11.41 -8.83 5.21
CA CYS A 66 -10.82 -8.05 6.27
C CYS A 66 -9.73 -8.88 6.94
N ALA A 67 -8.71 -8.23 7.49
CA ALA A 67 -7.68 -8.95 8.22
C ALA A 67 -8.25 -9.59 9.50
N VAL A 68 -7.70 -10.73 9.91
CA VAL A 68 -8.25 -11.55 11.01
C VAL A 68 -8.31 -10.84 12.36
N THR A 69 -7.43 -9.86 12.58
CA THR A 69 -7.35 -9.10 13.83
C THR A 69 -8.38 -7.96 13.91
N LEU A 70 -9.11 -7.66 12.84
CA LEU A 70 -10.14 -6.62 12.87
C LEU A 70 -11.43 -7.15 13.52
N SER A 71 -11.95 -6.39 14.49
CA SER A 71 -13.27 -6.61 15.11
C SER A 71 -14.42 -5.99 14.31
N VAL A 72 -14.12 -5.03 13.42
CA VAL A 72 -15.12 -4.39 12.55
C VAL A 72 -14.61 -4.28 11.11
N CYS A 73 -15.53 -4.36 10.16
CA CYS A 73 -15.23 -4.23 8.74
C CYS A 73 -14.78 -2.79 8.42
N ASN A 74 -13.56 -2.62 7.92
CA ASN A 74 -13.02 -1.32 7.50
C ASN A 74 -13.61 -0.80 6.15
N ARG A 75 -14.85 -1.15 5.83
CA ARG A 75 -15.63 -0.57 4.74
C ARG A 75 -17.02 -0.18 5.21
N CYS A 76 -17.71 -1.07 5.91
CA CYS A 76 -19.10 -0.85 6.34
C CYS A 76 -19.31 -0.84 7.86
N SER A 77 -18.24 -0.98 8.64
CA SER A 77 -18.24 -0.99 10.11
C SER A 77 -19.07 -2.10 10.77
N ALA A 78 -19.57 -3.08 10.02
CA ALA A 78 -20.22 -4.25 10.59
C ALA A 78 -19.23 -5.06 11.45
N SER A 79 -19.70 -5.63 12.57
CA SER A 79 -18.88 -6.50 13.42
C SER A 79 -18.36 -7.71 12.63
N LEU A 80 -17.15 -8.13 12.99
CA LEU A 80 -16.41 -9.29 12.48
C LEU A 80 -16.11 -10.31 13.59
N ASP A 81 -16.68 -10.15 14.79
CA ASP A 81 -16.33 -10.98 15.94
C ASP A 81 -16.73 -12.45 15.71
N ASP A 82 -17.94 -12.67 15.19
CA ASP A 82 -18.48 -14.01 14.86
C ASP A 82 -18.19 -14.47 13.41
N VAL A 83 -17.35 -13.74 12.68
CA VAL A 83 -17.03 -14.09 11.29
C VAL A 83 -15.92 -15.15 11.27
N GLN A 84 -16.25 -16.33 10.73
CA GLN A 84 -15.29 -17.41 10.52
C GLN A 84 -14.10 -16.95 9.67
N VAL A 85 -12.90 -17.37 10.07
CA VAL A 85 -11.68 -17.16 9.28
C VAL A 85 -11.73 -18.05 8.03
N THR A 86 -11.61 -17.43 6.87
CA THR A 86 -11.46 -18.06 5.57
C THR A 86 -10.10 -17.68 4.97
N GLU A 87 -9.85 -18.09 3.73
CA GLU A 87 -8.59 -17.81 3.06
C GLU A 87 -8.82 -17.16 1.69
N THR A 88 -7.87 -16.32 1.31
CA THR A 88 -7.80 -15.72 -0.02
C THR A 88 -6.38 -15.86 -0.57
N PRO A 89 -6.20 -15.93 -1.90
CA PRO A 89 -4.87 -15.93 -2.49
C PRO A 89 -3.99 -14.77 -2.00
N ASN A 90 -2.74 -15.06 -1.70
CA ASN A 90 -1.68 -14.10 -1.45
C ASN A 90 -1.08 -13.67 -2.79
N LEU A 91 -1.53 -12.53 -3.29
CA LEU A 91 -1.18 -12.02 -4.61
C LEU A 91 0.33 -11.77 -4.73
N PHE A 92 0.99 -11.33 -3.66
CA PHE A 92 2.41 -10.97 -3.72
C PHE A 92 3.31 -12.20 -3.85
N SER A 93 2.99 -13.27 -3.12
CA SER A 93 3.67 -14.55 -3.32
C SER A 93 3.33 -15.18 -4.68
N ALA A 94 2.11 -15.00 -5.18
CA ALA A 94 1.75 -15.45 -6.52
C ALA A 94 2.55 -14.72 -7.62
N PHE A 95 2.90 -13.43 -7.41
CA PHE A 95 3.82 -12.70 -8.29
C PHE A 95 5.22 -13.32 -8.27
N MET A 96 5.75 -13.64 -7.08
CA MET A 96 7.07 -14.27 -6.92
C MET A 96 7.15 -15.61 -7.66
N LEU A 97 6.06 -16.38 -7.70
CA LEU A 97 5.97 -17.68 -8.37
C LEU A 97 5.64 -17.56 -9.87
N GLY A 98 5.35 -16.36 -10.36
CA GLY A 98 5.00 -16.11 -11.76
C GLY A 98 3.70 -16.78 -12.21
N ILE A 99 2.70 -16.87 -11.33
CA ILE A 99 1.38 -17.44 -11.61
C ILE A 99 0.57 -16.45 -12.47
N GLU A 100 -0.25 -16.96 -13.38
CA GLU A 100 -1.04 -16.18 -14.33
C GLU A 100 -2.21 -15.41 -13.69
N ASP A 101 -2.99 -16.09 -12.83
CA ASP A 101 -4.20 -15.54 -12.22
C ASP A 101 -4.36 -15.97 -10.75
N SER A 102 -5.09 -15.17 -9.96
CA SER A 102 -5.50 -15.52 -8.60
C SER A 102 -6.87 -16.22 -8.52
N GLY A 103 -7.59 -16.34 -9.64
CA GLY A 103 -8.99 -16.74 -9.76
C GLY A 103 -9.96 -15.55 -9.84
N HIS A 104 -9.56 -14.37 -9.35
CA HIS A 104 -10.41 -13.16 -9.32
C HIS A 104 -9.69 -11.89 -9.82
N PHE A 105 -8.38 -11.97 -10.01
CA PHE A 105 -7.54 -10.84 -10.35
C PHE A 105 -6.36 -11.33 -11.19
N SER A 106 -6.16 -10.70 -12.35
CA SER A 106 -5.02 -10.97 -13.22
C SER A 106 -3.73 -10.60 -12.50
N LEU A 107 -2.75 -11.51 -12.49
CA LEU A 107 -1.48 -11.27 -11.81
C LEU A 107 -0.47 -10.52 -12.68
N ARG A 108 -0.93 -9.93 -13.81
CA ARG A 108 -0.16 -8.95 -14.57
C ARG A 108 -0.09 -7.65 -13.80
N ILE A 109 1.13 -7.19 -13.52
CA ILE A 109 1.39 -6.03 -12.67
C ILE A 109 2.24 -4.97 -13.37
N SER A 110 2.11 -3.75 -12.88
CA SER A 110 2.91 -2.60 -13.31
C SER A 110 4.29 -2.67 -12.66
N ILE A 111 5.20 -3.45 -13.25
CA ILE A 111 6.57 -3.60 -12.75
C ILE A 111 7.35 -2.32 -13.04
N ARG A 112 8.00 -1.80 -11.99
CA ARG A 112 8.84 -0.60 -12.07
C ARG A 112 10.31 -0.95 -11.98
N TYR A 113 10.67 -1.89 -11.11
CA TYR A 113 12.03 -2.37 -10.96
C TYR A 113 12.00 -3.79 -10.42
N GLU A 114 12.89 -4.64 -10.93
CA GLU A 114 12.96 -6.03 -10.53
C GLU A 114 14.41 -6.51 -10.59
N THR A 115 14.75 -7.34 -9.63
CA THR A 115 16.01 -8.11 -9.56
C THR A 115 15.66 -9.51 -9.11
N GLU A 116 16.63 -10.41 -8.99
CA GLU A 116 16.37 -11.73 -8.40
C GLU A 116 15.93 -11.70 -6.93
N SER A 117 16.17 -10.60 -6.20
CA SER A 117 15.93 -10.51 -4.76
C SER A 117 14.77 -9.58 -4.37
N TYR A 118 14.37 -8.66 -5.25
CA TYR A 118 13.35 -7.65 -4.95
C TYR A 118 12.49 -7.34 -6.16
N LEU A 119 11.25 -6.94 -5.90
CA LEU A 119 10.28 -6.50 -6.89
C LEU A 119 9.60 -5.21 -6.42
N VAL A 120 9.70 -4.16 -7.22
CA VAL A 120 9.02 -2.86 -7.07
C VAL A 120 7.92 -2.76 -8.15
N PHE A 121 6.69 -2.48 -7.72
CA PHE A 121 5.54 -2.36 -8.61
C PHE A 121 4.56 -1.31 -8.09
N ASP A 122 3.75 -0.73 -8.98
CA ASP A 122 2.73 0.24 -8.56
C ASP A 122 1.68 -0.41 -7.67
N ASP A 123 1.39 0.21 -6.54
CA ASP A 123 0.36 -0.27 -5.62
C ASP A 123 -1.01 -0.22 -6.34
N PRO A 124 -1.75 -1.34 -6.43
CA PRO A 124 -3.09 -1.35 -6.99
C PRO A 124 -4.06 -0.40 -6.28
N LEU A 125 -3.78 0.02 -5.05
CA LEU A 125 -4.55 0.93 -4.20
C LEU A 125 -3.78 2.25 -3.98
N ALA A 126 -3.10 2.75 -5.02
CA ALA A 126 -2.28 3.96 -4.98
C ALA A 126 -2.94 5.15 -4.25
N LEU A 127 -2.15 5.84 -3.41
CA LEU A 127 -2.58 7.03 -2.65
C LEU A 127 -2.07 8.33 -3.28
N SER A 128 -1.01 8.22 -4.09
CA SER A 128 -0.37 9.31 -4.82
C SER A 128 -0.05 8.86 -6.25
N PRO A 129 0.31 9.78 -7.15
CA PRO A 129 0.74 9.43 -8.51
C PRO A 129 1.98 8.53 -8.59
N ALA A 130 2.75 8.43 -7.50
CA ALA A 130 3.90 7.55 -7.36
C ALA A 130 3.82 6.82 -6.02
N HIS A 131 3.07 5.71 -6.01
CA HIS A 131 2.92 4.80 -4.86
C HIS A 131 3.34 3.38 -5.27
N PHE A 132 4.39 2.85 -4.65
CA PHE A 132 4.89 1.51 -4.91
C PHE A 132 4.68 0.58 -3.72
N CYS A 133 4.45 -0.69 -4.04
CA CYS A 133 4.78 -1.80 -3.17
C CYS A 133 6.17 -2.31 -3.54
N THR A 134 7.01 -2.56 -2.54
CA THR A 134 8.30 -3.24 -2.75
C THR A 134 8.39 -4.47 -1.83
N ILE A 135 8.63 -5.64 -2.42
CA ILE A 135 8.68 -6.93 -1.71
C ILE A 135 10.04 -7.60 -1.91
N PRO A 136 10.55 -8.35 -0.91
CA PRO A 136 11.59 -9.33 -1.16
C PRO A 136 10.99 -10.51 -1.92
N THR A 137 11.78 -11.11 -2.82
CA THR A 137 11.32 -12.21 -3.68
C THR A 137 12.02 -13.53 -3.38
N THR A 138 13.10 -13.51 -2.61
CA THR A 138 13.77 -14.71 -2.07
C THR A 138 13.23 -15.14 -0.72
N ASP A 139 12.46 -14.29 -0.05
CA ASP A 139 12.01 -14.50 1.31
C ASP A 139 10.49 -14.34 1.39
N PHE A 140 9.84 -15.33 1.98
CA PHE A 140 8.47 -15.22 2.45
C PHE A 140 8.48 -14.75 3.90
N ILE A 141 8.08 -13.50 4.11
CA ILE A 141 8.05 -12.85 5.41
C ILE A 141 6.61 -12.37 5.63
N PRO A 142 5.82 -12.95 6.55
CA PRO A 142 4.40 -12.62 6.67
C PRO A 142 4.11 -11.12 6.89
N ASP A 143 4.84 -10.50 7.80
CA ASP A 143 4.73 -9.08 8.14
C ASP A 143 6.04 -8.53 8.75
N TRP A 144 6.08 -7.23 9.02
CA TRP A 144 7.29 -6.57 9.52
C TRP A 144 7.78 -7.07 10.90
N ARG A 145 6.92 -7.67 11.71
CA ARG A 145 7.28 -8.15 13.07
C ARG A 145 8.27 -9.32 13.00
N TYR A 146 8.19 -10.12 11.94
CA TYR A 146 9.13 -11.22 11.70
C TYR A 146 10.58 -10.72 11.53
N LEU A 147 10.77 -9.47 11.08
CA LEU A 147 12.09 -8.84 10.98
C LEU A 147 12.78 -8.71 12.34
N LEU A 148 12.00 -8.60 13.42
CA LEU A 148 12.50 -8.46 14.80
C LEU A 148 13.15 -9.74 15.32
N ARG A 149 12.84 -10.90 14.73
CA ARG A 149 13.45 -12.19 15.12
C ARG A 149 14.91 -12.29 14.67
N VAL A 150 15.25 -11.62 13.58
CA VAL A 150 16.62 -11.60 13.04
C VAL A 150 16.98 -10.14 12.69
N PRO A 151 17.15 -9.25 13.68
CA PRO A 151 17.15 -7.80 13.46
C PRO A 151 18.17 -7.31 12.43
N LYS A 152 19.34 -7.97 12.35
CA LYS A 152 20.39 -7.61 11.40
C LYS A 152 19.94 -7.88 9.96
N GLU A 153 19.52 -9.12 9.68
CA GLU A 153 19.01 -9.51 8.37
C GLU A 153 17.75 -8.71 8.02
N GLY A 154 16.87 -8.49 9.00
CA GLY A 154 15.67 -7.67 8.83
C GLY A 154 15.99 -6.23 8.45
N LEU A 155 17.01 -5.61 9.06
CA LEU A 155 17.45 -4.26 8.71
C LEU A 155 18.05 -4.19 7.30
N GLU A 156 18.86 -5.19 6.92
CA GLU A 156 19.44 -5.30 5.57
C GLU A 156 18.35 -5.41 4.50
N ILE A 157 17.34 -6.25 4.73
CA ILE A 157 16.16 -6.35 3.84
C ILE A 157 15.45 -5.01 3.73
N VAL A 158 15.11 -4.37 4.85
CA VAL A 158 14.40 -3.07 4.84
C VAL A 158 15.19 -2.01 4.07
N GLN A 159 16.51 -1.92 4.27
CA GLN A 159 17.37 -0.98 3.56
C GLN A 159 17.40 -1.26 2.05
N ALA A 160 17.42 -2.53 1.64
CA ALA A 160 17.39 -2.90 0.24
C ALA A 160 16.04 -2.56 -0.43
N LEU A 161 14.91 -2.82 0.25
CA LEU A 161 13.57 -2.44 -0.24
C LEU A 161 13.49 -0.92 -0.45
N VAL A 162 13.93 -0.13 0.55
CA VAL A 162 13.95 1.35 0.46
C VAL A 162 14.83 1.83 -0.67
N SER A 163 16.03 1.25 -0.82
CA SER A 163 16.98 1.62 -1.87
C SER A 163 16.42 1.35 -3.27
N ALA A 164 15.75 0.21 -3.46
CA ALA A 164 15.07 -0.13 -4.70
C ALA A 164 13.95 0.87 -5.02
N SER A 165 13.10 1.22 -4.04
CA SER A 165 12.04 2.21 -4.25
C SER A 165 12.58 3.62 -4.53
N HIS A 166 13.62 4.06 -3.82
CA HIS A 166 14.29 5.34 -4.07
C HIS A 166 14.88 5.41 -5.47
N LYS A 167 15.56 4.34 -5.91
CA LYS A 167 16.10 4.23 -7.26
C LYS A 167 14.99 4.38 -8.31
N THR A 168 13.92 3.60 -8.18
CA THR A 168 12.75 3.69 -9.06
C THR A 168 12.19 5.11 -9.12
N PHE A 169 11.93 5.73 -7.97
CA PHE A 169 11.34 7.07 -7.93
C PHE A 169 12.25 8.11 -8.58
N ARG A 170 13.55 8.08 -8.26
CA ARG A 170 14.53 9.02 -8.80
C ARG A 170 14.65 8.90 -10.33
N GLU A 171 14.80 7.67 -10.83
CA GLU A 171 15.12 7.41 -12.24
C GLU A 171 13.90 7.51 -13.15
N GLN A 172 12.69 7.24 -12.66
CA GLN A 172 11.49 7.18 -13.51
C GLN A 172 10.54 8.37 -13.32
N PHE A 173 10.55 9.02 -12.15
CA PHE A 173 9.59 10.09 -11.83
C PHE A 173 10.27 11.44 -11.64
N LEU A 174 11.28 11.53 -10.76
CA LEU A 174 11.99 12.80 -10.56
C LEU A 174 12.84 13.20 -11.77
N ALA A 175 13.32 12.22 -12.53
CA ALA A 175 14.03 12.46 -13.80
C ALA A 175 13.08 12.83 -14.96
N ASP A 176 11.75 12.76 -14.78
CA ASP A 176 10.76 13.11 -15.80
C ASP A 176 10.29 14.57 -15.61
N PRO A 177 10.67 15.50 -16.49
CA PRO A 177 10.28 16.91 -16.40
C PRO A 177 8.77 17.13 -16.56
N GLU A 178 8.09 16.29 -17.34
CA GLU A 178 6.64 16.39 -17.54
C GLU A 178 5.90 15.92 -16.29
N TRP A 179 6.37 14.83 -15.68
CA TRP A 179 5.83 14.37 -14.40
C TRP A 179 6.02 15.42 -13.30
N THR A 180 7.25 15.89 -13.11
CA THR A 180 7.58 16.84 -12.04
C THR A 180 6.82 18.15 -12.17
N SER A 181 6.78 18.76 -13.35
CA SER A 181 6.04 20.01 -13.57
C SER A 181 4.51 19.87 -13.44
N SER A 182 3.96 18.70 -13.77
CA SER A 182 2.52 18.45 -13.63
C SER A 182 2.10 18.18 -12.20
N ILE A 183 2.90 17.43 -11.44
CA ILE A 183 2.53 16.92 -10.12
C ILE A 183 3.03 17.81 -8.98
N LEU A 184 4.25 18.32 -9.11
CA LEU A 184 4.94 19.05 -8.05
C LEU A 184 4.79 20.57 -8.22
N LEU A 185 4.51 21.24 -7.11
CA LEU A 185 4.57 22.70 -7.03
C LEU A 185 6.00 23.21 -6.82
N ASP A 186 6.80 22.43 -6.10
CA ASP A 186 8.20 22.67 -5.78
C ASP A 186 9.03 21.48 -6.28
N SER A 187 10.07 21.74 -7.07
CA SER A 187 10.94 20.72 -7.66
C SER A 187 11.98 20.16 -6.69
N ASP A 188 12.15 20.75 -5.50
CA ASP A 188 13.18 20.37 -4.52
C ASP A 188 12.81 19.11 -3.70
N LEU A 189 12.02 18.21 -4.30
CA LEU A 189 11.62 16.97 -3.66
C LEU A 189 12.81 15.98 -3.63
N VAL A 190 13.40 15.84 -2.45
CA VAL A 190 14.39 14.80 -2.15
C VAL A 190 13.74 13.53 -1.60
N GLU A 191 13.95 12.39 -2.25
CA GLU A 191 13.28 11.12 -1.96
C GLU A 191 13.48 10.65 -0.52
N ALA A 192 14.70 10.68 0.00
CA ALA A 192 15.01 10.23 1.36
C ALA A 192 14.39 11.12 2.46
N LYS A 193 14.06 12.38 2.13
CA LYS A 193 13.57 13.37 3.09
C LYS A 193 12.07 13.60 3.03
N HIS A 194 11.43 13.35 1.89
CA HIS A 194 10.05 13.79 1.66
C HIS A 194 9.07 12.64 1.39
N THR A 195 9.54 11.43 1.10
CA THR A 195 8.65 10.28 0.87
C THR A 195 8.00 9.78 2.15
N LEU A 196 6.82 9.19 2.03
CA LEU A 196 6.03 8.65 3.13
C LEU A 196 6.16 7.13 3.06
N ILE A 197 6.96 6.55 3.94
CA ILE A 197 7.33 5.13 3.88
C ILE A 197 6.94 4.42 5.17
N GLY A 198 6.40 3.20 5.06
CA GLY A 198 6.14 2.35 6.22
C GLY A 198 5.56 0.98 5.86
N PHE A 199 5.03 0.32 6.88
CA PHE A 199 4.43 -1.01 6.78
C PHE A 199 3.02 -1.01 7.39
N ASN A 200 2.10 -1.72 6.77
CA ASN A 200 0.79 -1.96 7.36
C ASN A 200 0.82 -3.17 8.29
N PHE A 201 0.10 -3.08 9.40
CA PHE A 201 -0.25 -4.20 10.26
C PHE A 201 -1.76 -4.21 10.56
N PRO A 202 -2.40 -5.39 10.53
CA PRO A 202 -1.98 -6.54 9.74
C PRO A 202 -1.84 -6.15 8.25
N PRO A 203 -0.93 -6.80 7.50
CA PRO A 203 -0.81 -6.55 6.08
C PRO A 203 -2.05 -7.08 5.33
N SER A 204 -2.36 -6.49 4.19
CA SER A 204 -3.48 -6.94 3.34
C SER A 204 -3.15 -8.20 2.54
N GLN A 205 -1.87 -8.50 2.38
CA GLN A 205 -1.31 -9.68 1.72
C GLN A 205 -0.26 -10.25 2.66
N ASN A 206 -0.24 -11.57 2.86
CA ASN A 206 0.64 -12.24 3.81
C ASN A 206 2.10 -12.31 3.32
N GLN A 207 2.67 -11.18 2.95
CA GLN A 207 4.02 -11.00 2.43
C GLN A 207 4.46 -9.59 2.77
N LEU A 208 5.66 -9.44 3.31
CA LEU A 208 6.27 -8.17 3.67
C LEU A 208 6.32 -7.30 2.43
N HIS A 209 5.74 -6.11 2.56
CA HIS A 209 5.75 -5.12 1.50
C HIS A 209 5.92 -3.74 2.12
N LEU A 210 6.95 -3.05 1.63
CA LEU A 210 7.16 -1.65 1.92
C LEU A 210 6.12 -0.83 1.14
N GLN A 211 5.33 -0.01 1.85
CA GLN A 211 4.48 1.01 1.24
C GLN A 211 5.35 2.24 1.01
N TYR A 212 5.64 2.55 -0.25
CA TYR A 212 6.44 3.71 -0.64
C TYR A 212 5.56 4.75 -1.32
N ILE A 213 5.23 5.83 -0.64
CA ILE A 213 4.29 6.83 -1.14
C ILE A 213 5.04 8.15 -1.33
N ALA A 214 5.28 8.55 -2.58
CA ALA A 214 5.83 9.87 -2.87
C ALA A 214 4.71 10.92 -2.84
N PRO A 215 4.87 12.05 -2.13
CA PRO A 215 3.89 13.12 -2.13
C PRO A 215 3.86 13.85 -3.49
N PRO A 216 2.79 14.62 -3.78
CA PRO A 216 1.58 14.80 -2.98
C PRO A 216 0.63 13.60 -3.06
N LEU A 217 -0.20 13.40 -2.03
CA LEU A 217 -1.38 12.55 -2.14
C LEU A 217 -2.38 13.17 -3.12
N ILE A 218 -3.13 12.33 -3.84
CA ILE A 218 -4.22 12.84 -4.68
C ILE A 218 -5.34 13.43 -3.80
N PRO A 219 -6.14 14.39 -4.29
CA PRO A 219 -7.10 15.13 -3.47
C PRO A 219 -8.02 14.27 -2.59
N HIS A 220 -8.64 13.22 -3.14
CA HIS A 220 -9.54 12.38 -2.36
C HIS A 220 -8.80 11.57 -1.27
N GLN A 221 -7.57 11.13 -1.53
CA GLN A 221 -6.77 10.38 -0.56
C GLN A 221 -6.26 11.33 0.53
N TYR A 222 -5.92 12.58 0.20
CA TYR A 222 -5.60 13.59 1.22
C TYR A 222 -6.82 13.93 2.10
N PHE A 223 -8.02 13.99 1.52
CA PHE A 223 -9.27 14.14 2.26
C PHE A 223 -9.54 12.96 3.21
N MET A 224 -9.32 11.73 2.75
CA MET A 224 -9.42 10.54 3.61
C MET A 224 -8.37 10.55 4.73
N TYR A 225 -7.15 11.00 4.44
CA TYR A 225 -6.10 11.23 5.45
C TYR A 225 -6.55 12.24 6.51
N SER A 226 -7.10 13.37 6.08
CA SER A 226 -7.58 14.44 6.98
C SER A 226 -8.71 13.95 7.91
N ARG A 227 -9.40 12.87 7.52
CA ARG A 227 -10.45 12.21 8.31
C ARG A 227 -9.94 11.02 9.13
N GLY A 228 -8.62 10.84 9.25
CA GLY A 228 -8.00 9.75 10.00
C GLY A 228 -8.16 8.36 9.38
N GLN A 229 -8.54 8.26 8.10
CA GLN A 229 -8.77 6.98 7.42
C GLN A 229 -7.49 6.36 6.83
N HIS A 230 -6.42 7.14 6.72
CA HIS A 230 -5.10 6.65 6.34
C HIS A 230 -4.12 6.72 7.50
N PHE A 231 -3.09 5.88 7.41
CA PHE A 231 -1.99 5.84 8.36
C PHE A 231 -2.46 5.72 9.82
N THR A 232 -3.52 4.93 10.07
CA THR A 232 -4.12 4.82 11.41
C THR A 232 -3.10 4.28 12.42
N TYR A 233 -3.14 4.82 13.64
CA TYR A 233 -2.33 4.36 14.77
C TYR A 233 -2.54 2.86 15.04
N ASN A 234 -1.48 2.15 15.42
CA ASN A 234 -1.40 0.68 15.56
C ASN A 234 -1.68 -0.12 14.28
N ARG A 235 -1.82 0.56 13.14
CA ARG A 235 -2.15 -0.03 11.84
C ARG A 235 -1.12 0.29 10.78
N PHE A 236 -0.50 1.47 10.85
CA PHE A 236 0.60 1.89 10.01
C PHE A 236 1.85 2.15 10.84
N PHE A 237 2.94 1.50 10.49
CA PHE A 237 4.22 1.57 11.18
C PHE A 237 5.21 2.36 10.30
N PRO A 238 5.51 3.62 10.64
CA PRO A 238 6.46 4.42 9.88
C PRO A 238 7.82 3.73 9.78
N LEU A 239 8.47 3.85 8.63
CA LEU A 239 9.79 3.27 8.40
C LEU A 239 10.80 3.67 9.49
N SER A 240 10.75 4.93 9.94
CA SER A 240 11.66 5.44 10.96
C SER A 240 11.55 4.68 12.28
N TYR A 241 10.34 4.29 12.68
CA TYR A 241 10.12 3.46 13.87
C TYR A 241 10.73 2.08 13.69
N VAL A 242 10.37 1.39 12.61
CA VAL A 242 10.84 0.02 12.33
C VAL A 242 12.37 -0.05 12.23
N GLN A 243 12.99 0.89 11.49
CA GLN A 243 14.45 0.94 11.35
C GLN A 243 15.16 1.22 12.68
N LYS A 244 14.63 2.13 13.51
CA LYS A 244 15.21 2.42 14.82
C LYS A 244 15.11 1.21 15.75
N CYS A 245 13.97 0.51 15.77
CA CYS A 245 13.81 -0.72 16.54
C CYS A 245 14.82 -1.78 16.09
N LEU A 246 14.87 -2.11 14.80
CA LEU A 246 15.84 -3.08 14.27
C LEU A 246 17.29 -2.68 14.59
N SER A 247 17.64 -1.41 14.43
CA SER A 247 18.99 -0.88 14.72
C SER A 247 19.35 -0.90 16.21
N ALA A 248 18.37 -0.77 17.11
CA ALA A 248 18.59 -0.92 18.55
C ALA A 248 18.79 -2.39 18.93
N LEU A 249 17.95 -3.27 18.38
CA LEU A 249 17.97 -4.71 18.64
C LEU A 249 19.25 -5.38 18.12
N THR A 250 19.85 -4.93 17.01
CA THR A 250 21.13 -5.47 16.51
C THR A 250 22.31 -5.27 17.47
N LYS A 251 22.20 -4.33 18.42
CA LYS A 251 23.24 -4.04 19.41
C LYS A 251 23.11 -4.90 20.67
N LYS A 252 22.05 -5.71 20.77
CA LYS A 252 21.74 -6.55 21.93
C LYS A 252 22.00 -8.03 21.57
N PRO A 253 22.60 -8.83 22.48
CA PRO A 253 22.93 -10.23 22.20
C PRO A 253 21.70 -11.15 22.10
N ASP A 254 20.66 -10.89 22.90
CA ASP A 254 19.36 -11.59 22.81
C ASP A 254 18.24 -10.66 23.32
N PRO A 255 17.84 -9.65 22.53
CA PRO A 255 16.93 -8.62 23.03
C PRO A 255 15.50 -9.13 23.30
N LEU A 256 15.08 -10.19 22.62
CA LEU A 256 13.70 -10.64 22.58
C LEU A 256 13.52 -12.10 23.00
N GLY A 257 14.59 -12.82 23.36
CA GLY A 257 14.51 -14.22 23.79
C GLY A 257 13.66 -14.47 25.03
N LYS A 258 13.49 -13.45 25.89
CA LYS A 258 12.54 -13.50 27.03
C LYS A 258 11.06 -13.40 26.60
N HIS A 259 10.80 -13.03 25.34
CA HIS A 259 9.49 -12.90 24.73
C HIS A 259 9.29 -13.97 23.66
N ALA A 260 9.34 -15.24 24.05
CA ALA A 260 9.28 -16.39 23.13
C ALA A 260 8.06 -16.41 22.19
N SER A 261 7.03 -15.62 22.51
CA SER A 261 5.75 -15.50 21.80
C SER A 261 5.50 -14.08 21.26
N LEU A 262 6.53 -13.28 20.96
CA LEU A 262 6.37 -11.88 20.55
C LEU A 262 5.38 -11.69 19.38
N LEU A 263 5.33 -12.65 18.45
CA LEU A 263 4.43 -12.62 17.28
C LEU A 263 2.97 -12.93 17.63
N ASP A 264 2.71 -13.56 18.78
CA ASP A 264 1.37 -13.91 19.27
C ASP A 264 0.76 -12.81 20.15
N LEU A 265 1.57 -11.84 20.57
CA LEU A 265 1.10 -10.73 21.40
C LEU A 265 0.17 -9.81 20.61
N PRO A 266 -0.84 -9.22 21.28
CA PRO A 266 -1.55 -8.06 20.75
C PRO A 266 -0.55 -6.96 20.34
N ILE A 267 -0.89 -6.25 19.26
CA ILE A 267 0.04 -5.28 18.66
C ILE A 267 0.45 -4.17 19.64
N ASP A 268 -0.47 -3.76 20.51
CA ASP A 268 -0.24 -2.70 21.51
C ASP A 268 0.80 -3.16 22.55
N GLU A 269 0.68 -4.39 23.06
CA GLU A 269 1.65 -4.97 24.00
C GLU A 269 3.03 -5.14 23.37
N MET A 270 3.07 -5.57 22.10
CA MET A 270 4.33 -5.69 21.37
C MET A 270 4.99 -4.32 21.16
N VAL A 271 4.20 -3.28 20.88
CA VAL A 271 4.70 -1.90 20.79
C VAL A 271 5.27 -1.44 22.13
N ASP A 272 4.59 -1.67 23.25
CA ASP A 272 5.07 -1.30 24.58
C ASP A 272 6.42 -1.97 24.92
N ILE A 273 6.56 -3.26 24.57
CA ILE A 273 7.82 -3.99 24.71
C ILE A 273 8.92 -3.35 23.85
N LEU A 274 8.63 -3.06 22.58
CA LEU A 274 9.61 -2.48 21.67
C LEU A 274 10.04 -1.07 22.07
N ASP A 275 9.08 -0.23 22.48
CA ASP A 275 9.33 1.11 22.98
C ASP A 275 10.28 1.06 24.19
N SER A 276 10.01 0.15 25.15
CA SER A 276 10.87 -0.06 26.32
C SER A 276 12.23 -0.66 25.99
N GLU A 277 12.29 -1.66 25.11
CA GLU A 277 13.54 -2.35 24.78
C GLU A 277 14.43 -1.50 23.87
N CYS A 278 13.85 -0.65 23.02
CA CYS A 278 14.62 0.11 22.04
C CYS A 278 14.86 1.57 22.46
N ASP A 279 14.26 2.02 23.56
CA ASP A 279 14.23 3.44 23.99
C ASP A 279 13.67 4.35 22.87
N ILE A 280 12.50 3.96 22.37
CA ILE A 280 11.78 4.62 21.26
C ILE A 280 10.34 4.84 21.70
N SER A 281 9.64 5.78 21.06
CA SER A 281 8.19 5.92 21.21
C SER A 281 7.50 5.79 19.85
N TYR A 282 6.74 4.72 19.66
CA TYR A 282 5.89 4.54 18.46
C TYR A 282 4.92 5.72 18.31
N LYS A 283 4.28 6.14 19.42
CA LYS A 283 3.42 7.34 19.46
C LYS A 283 4.11 8.58 18.91
N SER A 284 5.35 8.84 19.34
CA SER A 284 6.10 9.99 18.84
C SER A 284 6.45 9.85 17.36
N GLU A 285 6.88 8.67 16.90
CA GLU A 285 7.28 8.48 15.51
C GLU A 285 6.08 8.52 14.56
N HIS A 286 4.95 7.97 14.99
CA HIS A 286 3.68 8.02 14.26
C HIS A 286 3.15 9.46 14.15
N ALA A 287 3.12 10.22 15.26
CA ALA A 287 2.69 11.62 15.23
C ALA A 287 3.57 12.48 14.30
N LYS A 288 4.90 12.29 14.34
CA LYS A 288 5.82 12.97 13.41
C LYS A 288 5.55 12.61 11.96
N PHE A 289 5.32 11.32 11.67
CA PHE A 289 4.96 10.86 10.34
C PHE A 289 3.65 11.50 9.87
N PHE A 290 2.63 11.53 10.72
CA PHE A 290 1.31 12.09 10.41
C PHE A 290 1.44 13.58 10.03
N LEU A 291 2.09 14.40 10.87
CA LEU A 291 2.35 15.82 10.58
C LEU A 291 3.12 16.03 9.27
N ARG A 292 4.08 15.15 8.98
CA ARG A 292 4.83 15.20 7.72
C ARG A 292 3.95 14.98 6.50
N VAL A 293 2.87 14.18 6.58
CA VAL A 293 1.94 14.03 5.44
C VAL A 293 1.35 15.39 5.03
N GLU A 294 0.88 16.16 6.02
CA GLU A 294 0.34 17.50 5.80
C GLU A 294 1.41 18.48 5.29
N GLU A 295 2.60 18.48 5.90
CA GLU A 295 3.72 19.32 5.47
C GLU A 295 4.07 19.06 3.99
N MET A 296 4.21 17.79 3.61
CA MET A 296 4.55 17.40 2.24
C MET A 296 3.42 17.72 1.27
N GLN A 297 2.16 17.55 1.68
CA GLN A 297 1.03 17.94 0.85
C GLN A 297 1.04 19.45 0.58
N ASN A 298 1.16 20.26 1.63
CA ASN A 298 1.12 21.71 1.50
C ASN A 298 2.27 22.25 0.66
N ARG A 299 3.45 21.63 0.77
CA ARG A 299 4.63 22.02 0.01
C ARG A 299 4.56 21.60 -1.46
N PHE A 300 4.26 20.33 -1.74
CA PHE A 300 4.45 19.76 -3.08
C PHE A 300 3.17 19.69 -3.93
N ALA A 301 1.97 19.83 -3.36
CA ALA A 301 0.73 19.63 -4.11
C ALA A 301 0.47 20.71 -5.19
N ASN A 302 0.57 20.32 -6.45
CA ASN A 302 0.16 21.12 -7.60
C ASN A 302 -1.29 20.82 -8.05
N TRP A 303 -2.25 20.85 -7.12
CA TRP A 303 -3.66 20.58 -7.43
C TRP A 303 -4.44 21.88 -7.64
N THR A 304 -4.43 22.38 -8.88
CA THR A 304 -5.11 23.62 -9.28
C THR A 304 -6.52 23.34 -9.82
N LYS A 305 -7.44 24.31 -9.72
CA LYS A 305 -8.86 24.13 -10.10
C LYS A 305 -9.04 23.74 -11.57
N ASP A 306 -8.20 24.26 -12.46
CA ASP A 306 -8.23 23.97 -13.89
C ASP A 306 -7.94 22.48 -14.21
N LYS A 307 -7.35 21.71 -13.28
CA LYS A 307 -7.12 20.27 -13.43
C LYS A 307 -8.35 19.41 -13.10
N PHE A 308 -9.42 20.01 -12.59
CA PHE A 308 -10.60 19.29 -12.09
C PHE A 308 -11.89 19.87 -12.67
N GLN A 309 -12.97 19.10 -12.60
CA GLN A 309 -14.29 19.56 -13.06
C GLN A 309 -15.09 20.26 -11.95
N GLY A 310 -14.74 20.04 -10.69
CA GLY A 310 -15.43 20.63 -9.55
C GLY A 310 -14.81 20.22 -8.22
N ARG A 311 -15.61 20.29 -7.16
CA ARG A 311 -15.25 19.83 -5.82
C ARG A 311 -16.37 19.02 -5.20
N TYR A 312 -16.01 17.99 -4.45
CA TYR A 312 -16.91 17.30 -3.52
C TYR A 312 -16.85 17.99 -2.16
N ILE A 313 -17.99 18.09 -1.49
CA ILE A 313 -18.14 18.72 -0.18
C ILE A 313 -18.97 17.80 0.72
N LEU A 314 -18.52 17.61 1.96
CA LEU A 314 -19.31 16.96 3.00
C LEU A 314 -20.49 17.86 3.39
N PRO A 315 -21.74 17.39 3.30
CA PRO A 315 -22.88 18.16 3.80
C PRO A 315 -22.79 18.29 5.32
N GLU A 316 -22.87 19.52 5.83
CA GLU A 316 -22.88 19.79 7.27
C GLU A 316 -24.21 19.35 7.89
N ASN A 317 -24.15 18.59 8.99
CA ASN A 317 -25.26 18.34 9.92
C ASN A 317 -26.59 17.89 9.28
N ASP A 318 -26.53 17.01 8.29
CA ASP A 318 -27.72 16.43 7.65
C ASP A 318 -27.67 14.90 7.69
N ASP A 319 -28.29 14.32 8.72
CA ASP A 319 -28.35 12.87 8.91
C ASP A 319 -29.02 12.14 7.73
N ALA A 320 -29.93 12.81 7.01
CA ALA A 320 -30.57 12.24 5.83
C ALA A 320 -29.59 12.11 4.64
N LYS A 321 -28.43 12.77 4.72
CA LYS A 321 -27.37 12.76 3.69
C LYS A 321 -26.10 12.07 4.16
N LYS A 322 -26.16 11.34 5.28
CA LYS A 322 -25.03 10.55 5.76
C LYS A 322 -24.58 9.55 4.70
N GLY A 323 -23.29 9.58 4.36
CA GLY A 323 -22.72 8.75 3.29
C GLY A 323 -22.87 9.33 1.88
N SER A 324 -23.32 10.58 1.73
CA SER A 324 -23.36 11.30 0.46
C SER A 324 -22.41 12.51 0.47
N LEU A 325 -21.90 12.87 -0.71
CA LEU A 325 -21.12 14.07 -0.97
C LEU A 325 -21.89 14.99 -1.92
N LEU A 326 -21.83 16.31 -1.69
CA LEU A 326 -22.32 17.30 -2.63
C LEU A 326 -21.23 17.61 -3.66
N PHE A 327 -21.40 17.18 -4.90
CA PHE A 327 -20.54 17.60 -5.99
C PHE A 327 -20.99 18.98 -6.50
N LYS A 328 -20.06 19.95 -6.46
CA LYS A 328 -20.22 21.29 -7.03
C LYS A 328 -19.30 21.42 -8.25
N PRO A 329 -19.81 21.24 -9.48
CA PRO A 329 -19.06 21.57 -10.68
C PRO A 329 -18.57 23.02 -10.66
N PHE A 330 -17.48 23.32 -11.36
CA PHE A 330 -17.09 24.73 -11.60
C PHE A 330 -18.01 25.42 -12.62
N SER A 331 -18.75 24.65 -13.40
CA SER A 331 -19.79 25.11 -14.32
C SER A 331 -20.99 24.14 -14.27
N GLY A 332 -22.18 24.67 -13.97
CA GLY A 332 -23.42 23.89 -13.90
C GLY A 332 -23.95 23.69 -12.47
N ASP A 333 -25.02 22.90 -12.37
CA ASP A 333 -25.75 22.68 -11.11
C ASP A 333 -25.06 21.65 -10.20
N SER A 334 -25.25 21.84 -8.88
CA SER A 334 -24.72 20.91 -7.88
C SER A 334 -25.65 19.73 -7.65
N PHE A 335 -25.11 18.55 -7.37
CA PHE A 335 -25.89 17.34 -7.11
C PHE A 335 -25.21 16.44 -6.08
N TYR A 336 -25.99 15.58 -5.44
CA TYR A 336 -25.48 14.62 -4.45
C TYR A 336 -25.05 13.31 -5.12
N VAL A 337 -23.98 12.72 -4.59
CA VAL A 337 -23.43 11.43 -5.01
C VAL A 337 -23.13 10.61 -3.76
N ASP A 338 -23.34 9.29 -3.81
CA ASP A 338 -22.88 8.39 -2.76
C ASP A 338 -21.35 8.50 -2.60
N GLU A 339 -20.88 8.58 -1.35
CA GLU A 339 -19.47 8.78 -1.03
C GLU A 339 -18.59 7.64 -1.59
N ASN A 340 -19.05 6.39 -1.49
CA ASN A 340 -18.28 5.25 -1.97
C ASN A 340 -18.21 5.23 -3.50
N VAL A 341 -19.29 5.65 -4.18
CA VAL A 341 -19.30 5.80 -5.63
C VAL A 341 -18.32 6.90 -6.06
N ALA A 342 -18.36 8.06 -5.42
CA ALA A 342 -17.43 9.14 -5.70
C ALA A 342 -15.96 8.69 -5.49
N PHE A 343 -15.66 8.02 -4.37
CA PHE A 343 -14.32 7.50 -4.13
C PHE A 343 -13.91 6.43 -5.14
N ALA A 344 -14.84 5.56 -5.55
CA ALA A 344 -14.56 4.55 -6.57
C ALA A 344 -14.21 5.21 -7.92
N GLU A 345 -14.95 6.22 -8.36
CA GLU A 345 -14.66 6.98 -9.59
C GLU A 345 -13.31 7.69 -9.53
N GLU A 346 -13.00 8.36 -8.41
CA GLU A 346 -11.71 9.04 -8.23
C GLU A 346 -10.54 8.05 -8.25
N LYS A 347 -10.72 6.92 -7.57
CA LYS A 347 -9.74 5.87 -7.47
C LYS A 347 -9.55 5.18 -8.82
N GLU A 348 -10.61 4.89 -9.56
CA GLU A 348 -10.52 4.25 -10.88
C GLU A 348 -9.61 5.07 -11.81
N LYS A 349 -9.72 6.40 -11.81
CA LYS A 349 -8.86 7.28 -12.60
C LYS A 349 -7.37 7.21 -12.24
N LEU A 350 -7.03 6.79 -11.01
CA LEU A 350 -5.65 6.57 -10.56
C LEU A 350 -5.22 5.09 -10.61
N GLN A 351 -6.10 4.13 -10.40
CA GLN A 351 -5.77 2.71 -10.60
C GLN A 351 -5.55 2.41 -12.07
N ASN A 352 -6.20 3.21 -12.92
CA ASN A 352 -6.08 3.13 -14.35
C ASN A 352 -4.86 3.88 -14.94
N TYR A 353 -3.82 4.03 -14.13
CA TYR A 353 -2.80 5.03 -14.34
C TYR A 353 -1.43 4.37 -14.49
N GLY A 354 -0.76 4.59 -15.62
CA GLY A 354 0.62 4.14 -15.88
C GLY A 354 0.73 2.69 -16.35
N ARG A 355 -0.37 1.95 -16.25
CA ARG A 355 -0.49 0.61 -16.83
C ARG A 355 -0.77 0.79 -18.32
N PRO A 356 0.04 0.20 -19.24
CA PRO A 356 -0.33 0.18 -20.64
C PRO A 356 -1.71 -0.45 -20.72
N TYR A 357 -2.60 0.05 -21.56
CA TYR A 357 -3.92 -0.55 -21.67
C TYR A 357 -3.87 -1.65 -22.72
N ASN A 358 -4.50 -2.79 -22.44
CA ASN A 358 -4.84 -3.67 -23.55
C ASN A 358 -5.94 -2.99 -24.40
N GLU A 359 -6.25 -3.54 -25.57
CA GLU A 359 -7.27 -3.00 -26.47
C GLU A 359 -8.67 -2.89 -25.83
N GLU A 360 -8.91 -3.61 -24.73
CA GLU A 360 -10.16 -3.63 -23.97
C GLU A 360 -10.23 -2.56 -22.87
N GLY A 361 -9.22 -1.69 -22.75
CA GLY A 361 -9.21 -0.68 -21.69
C GLY A 361 -8.99 -1.28 -20.29
N LYS A 362 -8.37 -2.47 -20.19
CA LYS A 362 -7.90 -3.02 -18.91
C LYS A 362 -6.42 -2.70 -18.68
N PRO A 363 -6.02 -2.50 -17.42
CA PRO A 363 -4.62 -2.31 -17.10
C PRO A 363 -3.80 -3.54 -17.51
N SER A 364 -2.78 -3.32 -18.34
CA SER A 364 -1.79 -4.30 -18.73
C SER A 364 -0.51 -4.14 -17.91
N GLY A 365 0.41 -5.07 -18.08
CA GLY A 365 1.61 -5.16 -17.29
C GLY A 365 2.37 -6.44 -17.61
N GLY A 366 3.32 -6.75 -16.75
CA GLY A 366 4.21 -7.89 -16.89
C GLY A 366 4.02 -8.96 -15.84
N PHE A 367 4.79 -10.02 -16.02
CA PHE A 367 5.12 -10.98 -14.99
C PHE A 367 6.53 -10.73 -14.50
N TYR A 368 6.79 -11.05 -13.24
CA TYR A 368 8.11 -10.98 -12.64
C TYR A 368 9.11 -11.82 -13.46
N ALA A 369 10.24 -11.21 -13.84
CA ALA A 369 11.19 -11.82 -14.76
C ALA A 369 11.96 -13.00 -14.15
N PHE A 370 12.04 -13.05 -12.81
CA PHE A 370 12.83 -14.00 -12.03
C PHE A 370 11.95 -14.89 -11.12
N PRO A 371 10.95 -15.60 -11.69
CA PRO A 371 10.02 -16.40 -10.90
C PRO A 371 10.78 -17.45 -10.08
N LYS A 372 10.29 -17.72 -8.86
CA LYS A 372 10.90 -18.67 -7.93
C LYS A 372 10.16 -20.00 -7.94
N SER A 373 10.89 -21.08 -7.66
CA SER A 373 10.25 -22.30 -7.15
C SER A 373 9.86 -22.10 -5.68
N LEU A 374 8.99 -22.96 -5.14
CA LEU A 374 8.64 -22.89 -3.71
C LEU A 374 9.84 -23.22 -2.82
N GLU A 375 10.74 -24.06 -3.31
CA GLU A 375 11.94 -24.53 -2.62
C GLU A 375 12.96 -23.39 -2.48
N ASP A 376 13.04 -22.49 -3.47
CA ASP A 376 13.97 -21.36 -3.47
C ASP A 376 13.57 -20.22 -2.52
N ILE A 377 12.33 -20.22 -1.99
CA ILE A 377 11.82 -19.14 -1.13
C ILE A 377 12.11 -19.44 0.33
N LYS A 378 12.98 -18.68 1.01
CA LYS A 378 13.18 -18.82 2.46
C LYS A 378 11.91 -18.39 3.21
N VAL A 379 11.27 -19.33 3.92
CA VAL A 379 10.06 -19.06 4.71
C VAL A 379 10.47 -18.67 6.13
N TRP A 380 10.16 -17.44 6.52
CA TRP A 380 10.38 -16.98 7.88
C TRP A 380 9.28 -17.52 8.78
N SER A 381 9.68 -18.13 9.89
CA SER A 381 8.79 -18.69 10.91
C SER A 381 8.97 -17.97 12.22
#